data_AF-A0A7S0FP52-F1
#
_entry.id   AF-A0A7S0FP52-F1
#
_cell.length_a   1.000
_cell.length_b   1.000
_cell.length_c   1.000
_cell.angle_alpha   90.00
_cell.angle_beta   90.00
_cell.angle_gamma   90.00
#
_symmetry.space_group_name_H-M   'P 1'
#
loop_
_entity.id
_entity.type
_entity.pdbx_description
1 polymer ?
#
loop_
_entity_poly.entity_id
_entity_poly.type
_entity_poly.pdbx_seq_one_letter_code
_entity_poly.pdbx_strand_id
1 'polypeptide(L)'
;WDMLHKGNINVDYLEFVGGCDDARGRQRGKFRWTNNKASAGQSARSCYPYAEGITTTRGRVMFVTKASDLIFTLDQTTSEWQGVHSHANDLLSGEGNFQRWPDQITVDHDDFMFLTTDGSSTPGVYIHNLQTGKYYTLWQSRDIGKGREESVGHAISPNGRFIVGALQKDGRIFLFAREDG
;
A
#
# COMPACT_ATOMS: atom_id res chain seq x y z
N TRP A 1 22.07 -1.79 0.21
CA TRP A 1 21.99 -1.32 -1.18
C TRP A 1 22.83 -2.23 -2.08
N ASP A 2 24.12 -2.42 -1.78
CA ASP A 2 25.03 -3.23 -2.61
C ASP A 2 24.69 -4.73 -2.67
N MET A 3 24.07 -5.32 -1.63
CA MET A 3 23.71 -6.75 -1.65
C MET A 3 22.63 -7.14 -2.67
N LEU A 4 21.72 -6.22 -3.03
CA LEU A 4 20.69 -6.47 -4.05
C LEU A 4 21.17 -6.13 -5.48
N HIS A 5 22.30 -5.41 -5.59
CA HIS A 5 22.84 -4.90 -6.85
C HIS A 5 24.20 -5.52 -7.19
N LYS A 6 24.54 -6.67 -6.59
CA LYS A 6 25.70 -7.48 -6.98
C LYS A 6 25.44 -8.13 -8.34
N GLY A 7 25.64 -7.35 -9.41
CA GLY A 7 25.49 -7.73 -10.80
C GLY A 7 25.43 -6.48 -11.69
N ASN A 8 25.59 -6.64 -13.01
CA ASN A 8 25.27 -5.59 -13.99
C ASN A 8 23.74 -5.41 -14.06
N ILE A 9 23.14 -4.90 -12.98
CA ILE A 9 21.70 -4.63 -12.92
C ILE A 9 21.50 -3.18 -13.34
N ASN A 10 20.74 -2.99 -14.42
CA ASN A 10 20.25 -1.66 -14.78
C ASN A 10 19.20 -1.24 -13.74
N VAL A 11 19.45 -0.11 -13.08
CA VAL A 11 18.53 0.48 -12.12
C VAL A 11 17.77 1.60 -12.79
N ASP A 12 16.47 1.40 -12.96
CA ASP A 12 15.55 2.45 -13.35
C ASP A 12 14.78 2.98 -12.15
N TYR A 13 14.37 4.23 -12.25
CA TYR A 13 13.63 4.97 -11.25
C TYR A 13 12.27 5.38 -11.81
N LEU A 14 11.25 5.41 -10.96
CA LEU A 14 9.91 5.87 -11.34
C LEU A 14 9.91 7.39 -11.53
N GLU A 15 9.26 7.87 -12.58
CA GLU A 15 9.02 9.30 -12.80
C GLU A 15 7.59 9.51 -13.29
N PHE A 16 6.83 10.39 -12.61
CA PHE A 16 5.54 10.88 -13.10
C PHE A 16 5.75 12.02 -14.09
N VAL A 17 5.30 11.80 -15.32
CA VAL A 17 5.47 12.73 -16.44
C VAL A 17 4.39 13.80 -16.36
N GLY A 18 4.80 15.07 -16.29
CA GLY A 18 3.89 16.21 -16.24
C GLY A 18 3.38 16.57 -14.84
N GLY A 19 3.83 15.88 -13.78
CA GLY A 19 3.49 16.19 -12.40
C GLY A 19 2.54 15.19 -11.75
N CYS A 20 1.90 15.62 -10.67
CA CYS A 20 1.16 14.77 -9.72
C CYS A 20 -0.36 14.88 -9.88
N ASP A 21 -0.83 15.63 -10.86
CA ASP A 21 -2.24 15.84 -11.14
C ASP A 21 -2.45 16.02 -12.64
N ASP A 22 -3.63 15.63 -13.13
CA ASP A 22 -4.06 16.02 -14.46
C ASP A 22 -4.51 17.49 -14.50
N ALA A 23 -4.83 17.99 -15.70
CA ALA A 23 -5.27 19.37 -15.89
C ALA A 23 -6.54 19.78 -15.10
N ARG A 24 -7.23 18.82 -14.46
CA ARG A 24 -8.41 19.05 -13.61
C ARG A 24 -8.12 18.84 -12.11
N GLY A 25 -6.85 18.69 -11.72
CA GLY A 25 -6.46 18.45 -10.33
C GLY A 25 -6.78 17.03 -9.84
N ARG A 26 -6.91 16.06 -10.74
CA ARG A 26 -7.15 14.65 -10.36
C ARG A 26 -5.82 13.92 -10.29
N GLN A 27 -5.68 13.06 -9.29
CA GLN A 27 -4.53 12.18 -9.07
C GLN A 27 -4.45 11.08 -10.14
N ARG A 28 -4.05 11.44 -11.36
CA ARG A 28 -3.80 10.51 -12.48
C ARG A 28 -2.89 11.15 -13.53
N GLY A 29 -2.18 10.34 -14.31
CA GLY A 29 -1.29 10.85 -15.34
C GLY A 29 -0.51 9.77 -16.08
N LYS A 30 0.63 10.16 -16.67
CA LYS A 30 1.58 9.24 -17.31
C LYS A 30 2.81 9.06 -16.42
N PHE A 31 3.42 7.88 -16.46
CA PHE A 31 4.70 7.62 -15.80
C PHE A 31 5.69 7.05 -16.80
N ARG A 32 6.97 7.02 -16.41
CA ARG A 32 8.01 6.25 -17.11
C ARG A 32 9.04 5.72 -16.11
N TRP A 33 9.74 4.68 -16.53
CA TRP A 33 10.98 4.25 -15.93
C TRP A 33 12.14 5.05 -16.56
N THR A 34 13.02 5.61 -15.74
CA THR A 34 14.13 6.47 -16.17
C THR A 34 15.41 6.13 -15.43
N ASN A 35 16.56 6.23 -16.09
CA ASN A 35 17.86 6.11 -15.41
C ASN A 35 18.31 7.44 -14.78
N ASN A 36 17.55 8.53 -14.97
CA ASN A 36 17.85 9.83 -14.39
C ASN A 36 17.34 9.91 -12.94
N LYS A 37 18.21 9.52 -12.00
CA LYS A 37 17.96 9.56 -10.56
C LYS A 37 17.53 10.94 -10.04
N ALA A 38 18.04 12.03 -10.62
CA ALA A 38 17.71 13.38 -10.17
C ALA A 38 16.27 13.75 -10.52
N SER A 39 15.83 13.47 -11.76
CA SER A 39 14.45 13.73 -12.21
C SER A 39 13.44 12.88 -11.43
N ALA A 40 13.73 11.57 -11.32
CA ALA A 40 12.90 10.66 -10.53
C ALA A 40 12.85 11.03 -9.04
N GLY A 41 13.99 11.44 -8.46
CA GLY A 41 14.03 11.92 -7.08
C GLY A 41 13.21 13.18 -6.84
N GLN A 42 13.15 14.08 -7.82
CA GLN A 42 12.26 15.25 -7.77
C GLN A 42 10.78 14.82 -7.87
N SER A 43 10.48 13.91 -8.80
CA SER A 43 9.13 13.34 -8.94
C SER A 43 8.66 12.68 -7.64
N ALA A 44 9.52 11.89 -6.99
CA ALA A 44 9.21 11.24 -5.72
C ALA A 44 8.90 12.24 -4.61
N ARG A 45 9.72 13.28 -4.43
CA ARG A 45 9.49 14.31 -3.41
C ARG A 45 8.21 15.08 -3.62
N SER A 46 7.84 15.33 -4.88
CA SER A 46 6.67 16.14 -5.21
C SER A 46 5.37 15.32 -5.24
N CYS A 47 5.41 14.10 -5.78
CA CYS A 47 4.19 13.36 -6.12
C CYS A 47 3.91 12.17 -5.21
N TYR A 48 4.94 11.52 -4.68
CA TYR A 48 4.77 10.36 -3.82
C TYR A 48 5.77 10.34 -2.66
N PRO A 49 5.79 11.39 -1.81
CA PRO A 49 6.69 11.43 -0.67
C PRO A 49 6.34 10.37 0.37
N TYR A 50 7.38 9.81 1.00
CA TYR A 50 7.26 8.71 1.96
C TYR A 50 6.51 7.51 1.36
N ALA A 51 6.89 7.14 0.15
CA ALA A 51 6.42 5.89 -0.47
C ALA A 51 6.97 4.69 0.29
N GLU A 52 6.10 3.74 0.60
CA GLU A 52 6.41 2.53 1.38
C GLU A 52 6.02 1.29 0.58
N GLY A 53 5.17 0.41 1.14
CA GLY A 53 4.79 -0.87 0.59
C GLY A 53 4.52 -0.81 -0.91
N ILE A 54 5.11 -1.77 -1.63
CA ILE A 54 5.00 -1.95 -3.07
C ILE A 54 4.64 -3.40 -3.37
N THR A 55 3.79 -3.61 -4.36
CA THR A 55 3.36 -4.93 -4.82
C THR A 55 3.07 -4.91 -6.31
N THR A 56 2.93 -6.08 -6.92
CA THR A 56 2.61 -6.23 -8.34
C THR A 56 1.52 -7.27 -8.54
N THR A 57 0.59 -6.98 -9.44
CA THR A 57 -0.49 -7.89 -9.82
C THR A 57 -0.99 -7.53 -11.22
N ARG A 58 -1.30 -8.52 -12.06
CA ARG A 58 -1.93 -8.33 -13.40
C ARG A 58 -1.28 -7.22 -14.25
N GLY A 59 0.05 -7.17 -14.30
CA GLY A 59 0.79 -6.14 -15.08
C GLY A 59 0.71 -4.73 -14.51
N ARG A 60 0.30 -4.59 -13.25
CA ARG A 60 0.26 -3.33 -12.51
C ARG A 60 1.26 -3.35 -11.38
N VAL A 61 1.90 -2.22 -11.15
CA VAL A 61 2.68 -1.95 -9.93
C VAL A 61 1.81 -1.08 -9.05
N MET A 62 1.64 -1.47 -7.79
CA MET A 62 0.88 -0.70 -6.82
C MET A 62 1.78 -0.35 -5.66
N PHE A 63 1.67 0.85 -5.12
CA PHE A 63 2.42 1.27 -3.94
C PHE A 63 1.65 2.32 -3.15
N VAL A 64 2.01 2.50 -1.88
CA VAL A 64 1.36 3.48 -1.01
C VAL A 64 2.28 4.61 -0.59
N THR A 65 1.68 5.70 -0.12
CA THR A 65 2.39 6.87 0.41
C THR A 65 1.81 7.30 1.75
N LYS A 66 2.66 7.42 2.76
CA LYS A 66 2.24 7.87 4.11
C LYS A 66 1.84 9.35 4.13
N ALA A 67 2.49 10.18 3.30
CA ALA A 67 2.29 11.63 3.33
C ALA A 67 0.89 12.06 2.85
N SER A 68 0.39 11.40 1.81
CA SER A 68 -0.84 11.75 1.11
C SER A 68 -1.95 10.71 1.29
N ASP A 69 -1.67 9.63 2.02
CA ASP A 69 -2.59 8.51 2.23
C ASP A 69 -3.14 7.94 0.92
N LEU A 70 -2.32 7.89 -0.14
CA LEU A 70 -2.72 7.40 -1.46
C LEU A 70 -2.16 6.00 -1.73
N ILE A 71 -2.96 5.19 -2.43
CA ILE A 71 -2.53 4.01 -3.18
C ILE A 71 -2.36 4.47 -4.64
N PHE A 72 -1.15 4.36 -5.16
CA PHE A 72 -0.86 4.54 -6.58
C PHE A 72 -0.94 3.20 -7.29
N THR A 73 -1.53 3.19 -8.48
CA THR A 73 -1.56 2.06 -9.42
C THR A 73 -0.93 2.49 -10.73
N LEU A 74 0.10 1.79 -11.17
CA LEU A 74 0.83 2.01 -12.41
C LEU A 74 0.53 0.88 -13.39
N ASP A 75 -0.13 1.18 -14.50
CA ASP A 75 -0.35 0.22 -15.59
C ASP A 75 0.88 0.15 -16.50
N GLN A 76 1.59 -0.98 -16.47
CA GLN A 76 2.83 -1.15 -17.23
C GLN A 76 2.61 -1.21 -18.75
N THR A 77 1.38 -1.47 -19.21
CA THR A 77 1.05 -1.54 -20.64
C THR A 77 0.77 -0.15 -21.21
N THR A 78 0.01 0.67 -20.49
CA THR A 78 -0.42 2.00 -20.98
C THR A 78 0.51 3.13 -20.53
N SER A 79 1.44 2.84 -19.60
CA SER A 79 2.27 3.83 -18.91
C SER A 79 1.43 4.91 -18.22
N GLU A 80 0.24 4.54 -17.74
CA GLU A 80 -0.67 5.41 -17.00
C GLU A 80 -0.64 5.09 -15.52
N TRP A 81 -0.82 6.13 -14.70
CA TRP A 81 -0.98 5.98 -13.27
C TRP A 81 -2.26 6.64 -12.79
N GLN A 82 -2.79 6.10 -11.69
CA GLN A 82 -3.87 6.69 -10.92
C GLN A 82 -3.56 6.58 -9.42
N GLY A 83 -3.96 7.59 -8.66
CA GLY A 83 -3.92 7.62 -7.21
C GLY A 83 -5.35 7.60 -6.66
N VAL A 84 -5.59 6.76 -5.66
CA VAL A 84 -6.84 6.73 -4.90
C VAL A 84 -6.52 6.80 -3.41
N HIS A 85 -7.40 7.41 -2.62
CA HIS A 85 -7.20 7.42 -1.17
C HIS A 85 -7.24 5.98 -0.62
N SER A 86 -6.23 5.68 0.18
CA SER A 86 -6.07 4.41 0.89
C SER A 86 -7.16 4.21 1.94
N HIS A 87 -7.66 5.30 2.51
CA HIS A 87 -8.81 5.29 3.39
C HIS A 87 -10.05 5.79 2.65
N ALA A 88 -11.13 5.04 2.79
CA ALA A 88 -12.46 5.48 2.41
C ALA A 88 -13.44 4.89 3.41
N ASN A 89 -13.63 5.57 4.54
CA ASN A 89 -14.53 5.11 5.60
C ASN A 89 -15.96 4.90 5.08
N ASP A 90 -16.38 5.67 4.06
CA ASP A 90 -17.67 5.48 3.39
C ASP A 90 -17.74 4.21 2.53
N LEU A 91 -16.60 3.63 2.16
CA LEU A 91 -16.48 2.37 1.41
C LEU A 91 -16.10 1.18 2.30
N LEU A 92 -15.93 1.39 3.61
CA LEU A 92 -15.63 0.35 4.56
C LEU A 92 -16.90 -0.46 4.85
N SER A 93 -16.83 -1.75 4.58
CA SER A 93 -17.90 -2.69 4.92
C SER A 93 -17.52 -3.42 6.21
N GLY A 94 -18.34 -3.22 7.25
CA GLY A 94 -18.15 -3.83 8.57
C GLY A 94 -17.72 -2.83 9.64
N GLU A 95 -17.21 -3.34 10.76
CA GLU A 95 -16.64 -2.52 11.83
C GLU A 95 -15.20 -2.10 11.52
N GLY A 96 -14.73 -1.04 12.17
CA GLY A 96 -13.36 -0.54 12.09
C GLY A 96 -13.26 0.88 11.54
N ASN A 97 -12.03 1.40 11.43
CA ASN A 97 -11.77 2.75 10.95
C ASN A 97 -10.37 2.84 10.35
N PHE A 98 -10.26 2.78 9.03
CA PHE A 98 -8.99 3.04 8.35
C PHE A 98 -8.79 4.57 8.28
N GLN A 99 -7.97 5.10 9.18
CA GLN A 99 -7.81 6.55 9.30
C GLN A 99 -6.79 7.13 8.32
N ARG A 100 -5.54 6.66 8.37
CA ARG A 100 -4.40 7.27 7.69
C ARG A 100 -3.15 6.38 7.77
N TRP A 101 -2.11 6.84 7.09
CA TRP A 101 -0.73 6.34 7.14
C TRP A 101 -0.61 4.89 6.66
N PRO A 102 -1.00 4.61 5.40
CA PRO A 102 -0.79 3.29 4.81
C PRO A 102 0.71 2.98 4.80
N ASP A 103 1.06 1.74 5.12
CA ASP A 103 2.45 1.32 5.22
C ASP A 103 2.78 0.18 4.25
N GLN A 104 2.58 -1.07 4.66
CA GLN A 104 2.87 -2.24 3.84
C GLN A 104 1.62 -2.69 3.09
N ILE A 105 1.82 -3.16 1.86
CA ILE A 105 0.78 -3.78 1.06
C ILE A 105 1.22 -5.12 0.51
N THR A 106 0.29 -6.07 0.39
CA THR A 106 0.45 -7.24 -0.49
C THR A 106 -0.84 -7.50 -1.24
N VAL A 107 -0.78 -8.32 -2.28
CA VAL A 107 -1.95 -8.77 -3.03
C VAL A 107 -2.07 -10.28 -2.92
N ASP A 108 -3.29 -10.76 -2.71
CA ASP A 108 -3.65 -12.16 -2.73
C ASP A 108 -4.53 -12.48 -3.94
N HIS A 109 -4.14 -13.50 -4.69
CA HIS A 109 -4.83 -13.99 -5.90
C HIS A 109 -5.36 -12.91 -6.85
N ASP A 110 -4.65 -11.78 -6.92
CA ASP A 110 -4.96 -10.59 -7.73
C ASP A 110 -6.28 -9.85 -7.41
N ASP A 111 -7.03 -10.27 -6.40
CA ASP A 111 -8.39 -9.77 -6.12
C ASP A 111 -8.46 -8.91 -4.86
N PHE A 112 -7.60 -9.20 -3.89
CA PHE A 112 -7.58 -8.53 -2.60
C PHE A 112 -6.20 -7.95 -2.31
N MET A 113 -6.15 -6.65 -2.03
CA MET A 113 -4.97 -6.02 -1.47
C MET A 113 -5.12 -5.92 0.04
N PHE A 114 -4.10 -6.35 0.77
CA PHE A 114 -4.02 -6.22 2.23
C PHE A 114 -3.13 -5.03 2.55
N LEU A 115 -3.55 -4.19 3.49
CA LEU A 115 -2.89 -2.95 3.87
C LEU A 115 -2.70 -2.89 5.38
N THR A 116 -1.52 -2.44 5.78
CA THR A 116 -1.18 -2.14 7.18
C THR A 116 -1.09 -0.62 7.39
N THR A 117 -1.02 -0.18 8.65
CA THR A 117 -1.05 1.23 9.04
C THR A 117 -0.02 1.56 10.11
N ASP A 118 0.71 2.65 9.92
CA ASP A 118 1.70 3.16 10.86
C ASP A 118 1.24 4.46 11.54
N GLY A 119 0.86 4.38 12.82
CA GLY A 119 0.73 5.54 13.69
C GLY A 119 -0.71 6.00 13.96
N SER A 120 -1.71 5.17 13.71
CA SER A 120 -3.06 5.42 14.25
C SER A 120 -3.13 5.01 15.73
N SER A 121 -4.17 5.46 16.43
CA SER A 121 -4.49 4.96 17.79
C SER A 121 -5.14 3.57 17.75
N THR A 122 -5.40 3.07 16.55
CA THR A 122 -6.10 1.81 16.29
C THR A 122 -5.51 1.16 15.02
N PRO A 123 -4.22 0.75 15.06
CA PRO A 123 -3.59 0.06 13.94
C PRO A 123 -4.34 -1.22 13.60
N GLY A 124 -4.30 -1.59 12.33
CA GLY A 124 -5.01 -2.78 11.86
C GLY A 124 -4.56 -3.23 10.48
N VAL A 125 -5.11 -4.35 10.05
CA VAL A 125 -4.97 -4.82 8.67
C VAL A 125 -6.32 -4.62 7.99
N TYR A 126 -6.28 -3.97 6.84
CA TYR A 126 -7.44 -3.69 6.01
C TYR A 126 -7.31 -4.41 4.68
N ILE A 127 -8.44 -4.71 4.06
CA ILE A 127 -8.52 -5.37 2.78
C ILE A 127 -9.18 -4.40 1.81
N HIS A 128 -8.55 -4.14 0.67
CA HIS A 128 -9.14 -3.46 -0.46
C HIS A 128 -9.47 -4.50 -1.54
N ASN A 129 -10.76 -4.67 -1.85
CA ASN A 129 -11.19 -5.52 -2.96
C ASN A 129 -10.98 -4.76 -4.28
N LEU A 130 -10.01 -5.21 -5.06
CA LEU A 130 -9.56 -4.55 -6.29
C LEU A 130 -10.60 -4.56 -7.41
N GLN A 131 -11.60 -5.45 -7.34
CA GLN A 131 -12.68 -5.55 -8.33
C GLN A 131 -13.82 -4.58 -8.03
N THR A 132 -14.17 -4.41 -6.75
CA THR A 132 -15.34 -3.63 -6.30
C THR A 132 -14.98 -2.25 -5.73
N GLY A 133 -13.72 -2.03 -5.38
CA GLY A 133 -13.24 -0.84 -4.68
C GLY A 133 -13.64 -0.77 -3.20
N LYS A 134 -14.34 -1.79 -2.67
CA LYS A 134 -14.75 -1.83 -1.26
C LYS A 134 -13.57 -2.13 -0.34
N TYR A 135 -13.61 -1.53 0.85
CA TYR A 135 -12.68 -1.82 1.92
C TYR A 135 -13.34 -2.71 2.98
N TYR A 136 -12.55 -3.54 3.64
CA TYR A 136 -12.95 -4.35 4.79
C TYR A 136 -11.89 -4.26 5.88
N THR A 137 -12.30 -4.36 7.14
CA THR A 137 -11.36 -4.51 8.25
C THR A 137 -11.12 -6.01 8.46
N LEU A 138 -9.88 -6.46 8.36
CA LEU A 138 -9.53 -7.82 8.79
C LEU A 138 -9.43 -7.88 10.30
N TRP A 139 -8.63 -6.99 10.88
CA TRP A 139 -8.56 -6.77 12.31
C TRP A 139 -8.09 -5.36 12.60
N GLN A 140 -8.47 -4.85 13.76
CA GLN A 140 -8.03 -3.57 14.28
C GLN A 140 -7.85 -3.70 15.78
N SER A 141 -6.76 -3.17 16.31
CA SER A 141 -6.57 -3.12 17.76
C SER A 141 -7.61 -2.19 18.38
N ARG A 142 -8.31 -2.64 19.43
CA ARG A 142 -9.17 -1.78 20.24
C ARG A 142 -8.32 -1.10 21.31
N ASP A 143 -8.15 0.21 21.18
CA ASP A 143 -7.51 1.11 22.15
C ASP A 143 -6.25 0.54 22.84
N ILE A 144 -5.13 0.70 22.16
CA ILE A 144 -3.78 0.35 22.63
C ILE A 144 -3.18 1.40 23.59
N GLY A 145 -3.96 2.37 24.07
CA GLY A 145 -3.52 3.46 24.92
C GLY A 145 -2.84 4.60 24.16
N LYS A 146 -2.17 5.51 24.88
CA LYS A 146 -1.59 6.76 24.33
C LYS A 146 -0.32 6.58 23.46
N GLY A 147 0.02 5.35 23.08
CA GLY A 147 1.13 5.06 22.19
C GLY A 147 0.69 5.05 20.73
N ARG A 148 1.46 5.68 19.84
CA ARG A 148 1.36 5.38 18.41
C ARG A 148 1.90 3.99 18.20
N GLU A 149 1.11 3.09 17.64
CA GLU A 149 1.54 1.75 17.25
C GLU A 149 1.33 1.59 15.74
N GLU A 150 1.97 0.57 15.19
CA GLU A 150 1.96 0.24 13.78
C GLU A 150 1.56 -1.22 13.64
N SER A 151 0.58 -1.48 12.77
CA SER A 151 0.40 -2.83 12.26
C SER A 151 1.49 -3.06 11.23
N VAL A 152 2.19 -4.19 11.33
CA VAL A 152 3.23 -4.61 10.39
C VAL A 152 3.05 -6.05 10.06
N GLY A 153 3.66 -6.46 8.95
CA GLY A 153 3.92 -7.84 8.60
C GLY A 153 2.66 -8.67 8.55
N HIS A 154 2.18 -8.95 7.35
CA HIS A 154 1.10 -9.90 7.17
C HIS A 154 1.47 -11.00 6.18
N ALA A 155 0.91 -12.17 6.42
CA ALA A 155 1.09 -13.33 5.58
C ALA A 155 -0.20 -14.13 5.57
N ILE A 156 -0.50 -14.74 4.42
CA ILE A 156 -1.67 -15.59 4.22
C ILE A 156 -1.14 -16.97 3.90
N SER A 157 -1.66 -18.00 4.58
CA SER A 157 -1.31 -19.39 4.28
C SER A 157 -1.75 -19.76 2.86
N PRO A 158 -1.07 -20.69 2.17
CA PRO A 158 -1.41 -21.08 0.80
C PRO A 158 -2.85 -21.55 0.57
N ASN A 159 -3.54 -22.03 1.61
CA ASN A 159 -4.93 -22.45 1.55
C ASN A 159 -5.93 -21.39 2.03
N GLY A 160 -5.48 -20.14 2.25
CA GLY A 160 -6.30 -19.01 2.70
C GLY A 160 -6.82 -19.10 4.14
N ARG A 161 -6.55 -20.19 4.88
CA ARG A 161 -7.19 -20.45 6.18
C ARG A 161 -6.57 -19.69 7.34
N PHE A 162 -5.30 -19.35 7.24
CA PHE A 162 -4.56 -18.66 8.28
C PHE A 162 -4.04 -17.34 7.75
N ILE A 163 -4.28 -16.28 8.52
CA ILE A 163 -3.70 -14.97 8.27
C ILE A 163 -2.90 -14.59 9.51
N VAL A 164 -1.69 -14.11 9.30
CA VAL A 164 -0.83 -13.57 10.37
C VAL A 164 -0.78 -12.07 10.22
N GLY A 165 -0.77 -11.34 11.34
CA GLY A 165 -0.52 -9.90 11.41
C GLY A 165 0.28 -9.59 12.68
N ALA A 166 0.99 -8.46 12.73
CA ALA A 166 1.75 -8.07 13.91
C ALA A 166 1.54 -6.61 14.30
N LEU A 167 1.88 -6.30 15.56
CA LEU A 167 2.07 -4.94 16.07
C LEU A 167 3.57 -4.72 16.33
N GLN A 168 4.13 -3.67 15.76
CA GLN A 168 5.58 -3.48 15.70
C GLN A 168 6.19 -3.20 17.08
N LYS A 169 5.67 -2.23 17.83
CA LYS A 169 6.28 -1.74 19.07
C LYS A 169 5.98 -2.64 20.26
N ASP A 170 4.74 -3.11 20.37
CA ASP A 170 4.31 -4.09 21.36
C ASP A 170 4.87 -5.49 21.06
N GLY A 171 5.39 -5.73 19.85
CA GLY A 171 6.09 -6.96 19.48
C GLY A 171 5.19 -8.20 19.45
N ARG A 172 3.89 -8.00 19.21
CA ARG A 172 2.89 -9.08 19.22
C ARG A 172 2.57 -9.56 17.82
N ILE A 173 2.40 -10.87 17.68
CA ILE A 173 1.98 -11.53 16.45
C ILE A 173 0.62 -12.20 16.72
N PHE A 174 -0.31 -11.98 15.81
CA PHE A 174 -1.66 -12.52 15.85
C PHE A 174 -1.83 -13.52 14.71
N LEU A 175 -2.44 -14.66 15.02
CA LEU A 175 -2.86 -15.67 14.05
C LEU A 175 -4.39 -15.66 14.01
N PHE A 176 -4.95 -15.38 12.84
CA PHE A 176 -6.37 -15.45 12.56
C PHE A 176 -6.63 -16.73 11.76
N ALA A 177 -7.51 -17.58 12.27
CA ALA A 177 -7.96 -18.80 11.59
C ALA A 177 -9.40 -18.60 11.10
N ARG A 178 -9.64 -18.99 9.84
CA ARG A 178 -10.98 -19.03 9.25
C ARG A 178 -11.51 -20.46 9.28
N GLU A 179 -12.74 -20.61 9.75
CA GLU A 179 -13.45 -21.90 9.75
C GLU A 179 -14.28 -22.12 8.48
N ASP A 180 -14.54 -21.05 7.73
CA ASP A 180 -15.50 -21.02 6.62
C ASP A 180 -14.96 -21.49 5.26
N GLY A 181 -13.67 -21.87 5.18
CA GLY A 181 -13.08 -22.60 4.05
C GLY A 181 -13.20 -21.88 2.71
#